data_AF-A0A095UTZ7-F1
#
_entry.id   AF-A0A095UTZ7-F1
#
_cell.length_a   1.000
_cell.length_b   1.000
_cell.length_c   1.000
_cell.angle_alpha   90.00
_cell.angle_beta   90.00
_cell.angle_gamma   90.00
#
_symmetry.space_group_name_H-M   'P 1'
#
loop_
_entity.id
_entity.type
_entity.pdbx_description
1 polymer ?
#
loop_
_entity_poly.entity_id
_entity_poly.type
_entity_poly.pdbx_seq_one_letter_code
_entity_poly.pdbx_strand_id
1 'polypeptide(L)'
;MQLLTGFSLGCLAVVFLVVLRDFRQLLVGKVFLWLLIGAAAFLLSRVTGKEYQWLLGDVMTTLPAAFWLVCLLAFSPKPKTHSAWVALALYSFVPPALSRPFGGADPDGIWWLHWLGFKIPQYAEYILILSGLWITAAHWRNDLVEGRRQLRVALLVSVGATSLCVTVSLNHGLDTRQLVAGMVGVATLLVGFLLLRGQEGVLLDLQKTTPASNDPDTGPDPLPASIQTEQTEDETHEIARQLRSLMNEEHFYRTEKLTLKKLANRMSLPEYRVRAIINGTFNYRNFNDYVNQMRIEEACDRLVNEPDTPIQNIALDIGYRTLSSFNRAFKELTQQTPTEYRQSRQ
;
A
#
# COMPACT_ATOMS: atom_id res chain seq x y z
N MET A 1 -8.83 -13.05 -34.68
CA MET A 1 -7.54 -12.77 -34.00
C MET A 1 -7.45 -11.36 -33.42
N GLN A 2 -7.84 -10.29 -34.16
CA GLN A 2 -7.86 -8.91 -33.62
C GLN A 2 -8.92 -8.67 -32.53
N LEU A 3 -9.99 -9.47 -32.51
CA LEU A 3 -11.07 -9.39 -31.53
C LEU A 3 -10.58 -9.51 -30.07
N LEU A 4 -9.65 -10.42 -29.79
CA LEU A 4 -9.14 -10.63 -28.42
C LEU A 4 -8.30 -9.44 -27.95
N THR A 5 -7.47 -8.88 -28.82
CA THR A 5 -6.68 -7.68 -28.53
C THR A 5 -7.58 -6.46 -28.32
N GLY A 6 -8.60 -6.29 -29.15
CA GLY A 6 -9.60 -5.22 -29.00
C GLY A 6 -10.40 -5.36 -27.70
N PHE A 7 -10.80 -6.58 -27.34
CA PHE A 7 -11.47 -6.85 -26.06
C PHE A 7 -10.59 -6.51 -24.87
N SER A 8 -9.34 -7.00 -24.84
CA SER A 8 -8.40 -6.69 -23.75
C SER A 8 -8.11 -5.19 -23.64
N LEU A 9 -8.02 -4.48 -24.78
CA LEU A 9 -7.89 -3.02 -24.79
C LEU A 9 -9.12 -2.31 -24.22
N GLY A 10 -10.32 -2.78 -24.55
CA GLY A 10 -11.56 -2.28 -23.96
C GLY A 10 -11.59 -2.44 -22.44
N CYS A 11 -11.27 -3.63 -21.94
CA CYS A 11 -11.17 -3.89 -20.49
C CYS A 11 -10.14 -2.97 -19.83
N LEU A 12 -8.99 -2.79 -20.46
CA LEU A 12 -7.91 -1.94 -19.96
C LEU A 12 -8.31 -0.48 -19.92
N ALA A 13 -9.01 0.03 -20.95
CA ALA A 13 -9.53 1.38 -20.98
C ALA A 13 -10.52 1.64 -19.82
N VAL A 14 -11.39 0.68 -19.51
CA VAL A 14 -12.32 0.78 -18.38
C VAL A 14 -11.57 0.89 -17.06
N VAL A 15 -10.62 -0.03 -16.80
CA VAL A 15 -9.80 0.00 -15.57
C VAL A 15 -8.99 1.30 -15.49
N PHE A 16 -8.41 1.75 -16.60
CA PHE A 16 -7.68 3.00 -16.67
C PHE A 16 -8.55 4.19 -16.28
N LEU A 17 -9.76 4.29 -16.81
CA LEU A 17 -10.71 5.37 -16.46
C LEU A 17 -11.13 5.31 -14.99
N VAL A 18 -11.40 4.12 -14.45
CA VAL A 18 -11.72 3.94 -13.03
C VAL A 18 -10.55 4.43 -12.17
N VAL A 19 -9.33 4.03 -12.49
CA VAL A 19 -8.14 4.45 -11.73
C VAL A 19 -7.86 5.94 -11.86
N LEU A 20 -8.05 6.50 -13.06
CA LEU A 20 -7.88 7.93 -13.30
C LEU A 20 -8.93 8.76 -12.56
N ARG A 21 -10.17 8.29 -12.46
CA ARG A 21 -11.24 8.96 -11.73
C ARG A 21 -11.01 8.89 -10.22
N ASP A 22 -10.74 7.70 -9.69
CA ASP A 22 -10.82 7.43 -8.26
C ASP A 22 -9.46 7.57 -7.54
N PHE A 23 -8.34 7.32 -8.23
CA PHE A 23 -7.00 7.22 -7.61
C PHE A 23 -5.94 8.19 -8.18
N ARG A 24 -6.29 9.14 -9.04
CA ARG A 24 -5.32 10.09 -9.65
C ARG A 24 -4.52 10.92 -8.65
N GLN A 25 -5.05 11.16 -7.45
CA GLN A 25 -4.38 11.97 -6.43
C GLN A 25 -3.27 11.20 -5.71
N LEU A 26 -3.32 9.86 -5.72
CA LEU A 26 -2.37 9.01 -5.02
C LEU A 26 -1.18 8.68 -5.92
N LEU A 27 0.03 8.70 -5.36
CA LEU A 27 1.23 8.30 -6.09
C LEU A 27 1.11 6.87 -6.64
N VAL A 28 0.53 5.94 -5.87
CA VAL A 28 0.30 4.56 -6.32
C VAL A 28 -0.63 4.49 -7.51
N GLY A 29 -1.72 5.28 -7.50
CA GLY A 29 -2.64 5.36 -8.62
C GLY A 29 -1.94 5.88 -9.88
N LYS A 30 -1.10 6.92 -9.76
CA LYS A 30 -0.30 7.45 -10.88
C LYS A 30 0.63 6.40 -11.48
N VAL A 31 1.36 5.67 -10.63
CA VAL A 31 2.27 4.62 -11.10
C VAL A 31 1.50 3.43 -11.67
N PHE A 32 0.34 3.09 -11.11
CA PHE A 32 -0.53 2.06 -11.65
C PHE A 32 -1.07 2.45 -13.03
N LEU A 33 -1.40 3.73 -13.27
CA LEU A 33 -1.75 4.22 -14.61
C LEU A 33 -0.58 4.06 -15.60
N TRP A 34 0.66 4.32 -15.17
CA TRP A 34 1.85 4.06 -16.00
C TRP A 34 1.99 2.58 -16.35
N LEU A 35 1.74 1.68 -15.39
CA LEU A 35 1.72 0.24 -15.65
C LEU A 35 0.65 -0.14 -16.69
N LEU A 36 -0.55 0.43 -16.58
CA LEU A 36 -1.63 0.21 -17.54
C LEU A 36 -1.27 0.72 -18.94
N ILE A 37 -0.54 1.85 -19.05
CA ILE A 37 -0.03 2.36 -20.34
C ILE A 37 0.97 1.36 -20.94
N GLY A 38 1.87 0.80 -20.14
CA GLY A 38 2.79 -0.25 -20.60
C GLY A 38 2.06 -1.49 -21.13
N ALA A 39 0.98 -1.91 -20.44
CA ALA A 39 0.16 -3.05 -20.86
C ALA A 39 -0.65 -2.72 -22.12
N ALA A 40 -1.12 -1.48 -22.28
CA ALA A 40 -1.75 -1.01 -23.50
C ALA A 40 -0.77 -1.02 -24.67
N ALA A 41 0.49 -0.57 -24.48
CA ALA A 41 1.53 -0.62 -25.50
C ALA A 41 1.81 -2.05 -25.96
N PHE A 42 1.84 -3.03 -25.04
CA PHE A 42 1.95 -4.45 -25.41
C PHE A 42 0.80 -4.88 -26.34
N LEU A 43 -0.44 -4.50 -26.03
CA LEU A 43 -1.60 -4.85 -26.87
C LEU A 43 -1.58 -4.10 -28.22
N LEU A 44 -1.24 -2.81 -28.23
CA LEU A 44 -1.16 -2.00 -29.45
C LEU A 44 -0.03 -2.44 -30.38
N SER A 45 1.05 -3.04 -29.85
CA SER A 45 2.19 -3.53 -30.65
C SER A 45 1.77 -4.54 -31.73
N ARG A 46 0.58 -5.11 -31.61
CA ARG A 46 0.00 -6.06 -32.56
C ARG A 46 -0.73 -5.40 -33.72
N VAL A 47 -1.30 -4.23 -33.47
CA VAL A 47 -2.22 -3.53 -34.38
C VAL A 47 -1.49 -2.40 -35.08
N THR A 48 -0.45 -1.86 -34.45
CA THR A 48 0.26 -0.67 -34.92
C THR A 48 1.32 -1.03 -35.96
N GLY A 49 1.42 -0.20 -37.01
CA GLY A 49 2.42 -0.35 -38.08
C GLY A 49 3.86 -0.28 -37.57
N LYS A 50 4.81 -0.72 -38.42
CA LYS A 50 6.24 -0.81 -38.09
C LYS A 50 6.86 0.51 -37.61
N GLU A 51 6.32 1.64 -38.07
CA GLU A 51 6.78 2.99 -37.76
C GLU A 51 6.76 3.35 -36.27
N TYR A 52 5.82 2.78 -35.50
CA TYR A 52 5.66 3.08 -34.06
C TYR A 52 6.19 1.97 -33.15
N GLN A 53 6.68 0.86 -33.72
CA GLN A 53 7.13 -0.31 -32.93
C GLN A 53 8.31 0.02 -32.01
N TRP A 54 9.18 0.94 -32.41
CA TRP A 54 10.30 1.37 -31.58
C TRP A 54 9.80 2.06 -30.31
N LEU A 55 8.83 2.97 -30.44
CA LEU A 55 8.25 3.70 -29.31
C LEU A 55 7.50 2.76 -28.36
N LEU A 56 6.68 1.87 -28.92
CA LEU A 56 5.96 0.88 -28.12
C LEU A 56 6.92 -0.06 -27.40
N GLY A 57 8.00 -0.48 -28.07
CA GLY A 57 9.05 -1.29 -27.48
C GLY A 57 9.67 -0.62 -26.25
N ASP A 58 10.01 0.67 -26.33
CA ASP A 58 10.56 1.43 -25.19
C ASP A 58 9.58 1.54 -24.04
N VAL A 59 8.32 1.89 -24.33
CA VAL A 59 7.27 1.97 -23.31
C VAL A 59 7.08 0.62 -22.60
N MET A 60 7.17 -0.50 -23.33
CA MET A 60 6.98 -1.83 -22.76
C MET A 60 8.10 -2.27 -21.81
N THR A 61 9.35 -1.82 -22.03
CA THR A 61 10.47 -2.10 -21.09
C THR A 61 10.29 -1.46 -19.71
N THR A 62 9.37 -0.50 -19.58
CA THR A 62 9.05 0.12 -18.28
C THR A 62 8.13 -0.73 -17.41
N LEU A 63 7.47 -1.76 -17.95
CA LEU A 63 6.49 -2.59 -17.24
C LEU A 63 7.02 -3.21 -15.94
N PRO A 64 8.19 -3.90 -15.93
CA PRO A 64 8.73 -4.53 -14.72
C PRO A 64 9.07 -3.52 -13.63
N ALA A 65 9.64 -2.37 -14.02
CA ALA A 65 9.97 -1.28 -13.11
C ALA A 65 8.71 -0.63 -12.51
N ALA A 66 7.69 -0.38 -13.34
CA ALA A 66 6.40 0.14 -12.87
C ALA A 66 5.72 -0.84 -11.90
N PHE A 67 5.73 -2.14 -12.20
CA PHE A 67 5.14 -3.16 -11.32
C PHE A 67 5.85 -3.20 -9.96
N TRP A 68 7.17 -3.25 -9.96
CA TRP A 68 7.97 -3.20 -8.74
C TRP A 68 7.64 -1.97 -7.88
N LEU A 69 7.52 -0.80 -8.53
CA LEU A 69 7.25 0.46 -7.85
C LEU A 69 5.82 0.51 -7.29
N VAL A 70 4.83 -0.08 -7.98
CA VAL A 70 3.48 -0.29 -7.42
C VAL A 70 3.55 -1.17 -6.18
N CYS A 71 4.25 -2.31 -6.21
CA CYS A 71 4.42 -3.19 -5.05
C CYS A 71 5.08 -2.46 -3.86
N LEU A 72 6.11 -1.67 -4.12
CA LEU A 72 6.80 -0.91 -3.08
C LEU A 72 5.87 0.11 -2.41
N LEU A 73 5.17 0.91 -3.20
CA LEU A 73 4.30 1.96 -2.67
C LEU A 73 3.02 1.40 -2.05
N ALA A 74 2.51 0.27 -2.53
CA ALA A 74 1.30 -0.37 -2.01
C ALA A 74 1.46 -0.89 -0.56
N PHE A 75 2.68 -1.18 -0.12
CA PHE A 75 2.95 -1.72 1.23
C PHE A 75 3.82 -0.82 2.12
N SER A 76 4.38 0.28 1.59
CA SER A 76 5.27 1.16 2.36
C SER A 76 4.76 2.62 2.36
N PRO A 77 4.16 3.11 3.46
CA PRO A 77 3.76 4.52 3.58
C PRO A 77 4.95 5.50 3.64
N LYS A 78 6.16 5.00 3.97
CA LYS A 78 7.43 5.73 3.88
C LYS A 78 8.50 4.77 3.30
N PRO A 79 8.59 4.61 1.98
CA PRO A 79 9.53 3.68 1.40
C PRO A 79 10.95 4.19 1.69
N LYS A 80 11.70 3.48 2.53
CA LYS A 80 13.16 3.63 2.58
C LYS A 80 13.70 2.92 1.35
N THR A 81 13.77 3.63 0.24
CA THR A 81 14.35 3.10 -0.99
C THR A 81 15.86 2.95 -0.80
N HIS A 82 16.36 1.72 -0.87
CA HIS A 82 17.78 1.54 -1.10
C HIS A 82 18.09 2.02 -2.53
N SER A 83 19.00 2.98 -2.66
CA SER A 83 19.39 3.61 -3.93
C SER A 83 19.70 2.61 -5.05
N ALA A 84 20.16 1.41 -4.70
CA ALA A 84 20.47 0.33 -5.63
C ALA A 84 19.25 -0.17 -6.44
N TRP A 85 18.07 -0.27 -5.83
CA TRP A 85 16.88 -0.78 -6.54
C TRP A 85 16.31 0.23 -7.52
N VAL A 86 16.37 1.52 -7.19
CA VAL A 86 15.98 2.59 -8.11
C VAL A 86 16.95 2.64 -9.30
N ALA A 87 18.25 2.50 -9.04
CA ALA A 87 19.25 2.40 -10.10
C ALA A 87 19.00 1.19 -11.01
N LEU A 88 18.65 0.03 -10.44
CA LEU A 88 18.29 -1.17 -11.20
C LEU A 88 17.02 -0.97 -12.04
N ALA A 89 16.01 -0.30 -11.49
CA ALA A 89 14.78 0.04 -12.21
C ALA A 89 15.03 1.01 -13.37
N LEU A 90 15.88 2.02 -13.19
CA LEU A 90 16.29 2.92 -14.29
C LEU A 90 17.11 2.16 -15.33
N TYR A 91 18.00 1.28 -14.89
CA TYR A 91 18.82 0.45 -15.75
C TYR A 91 18.01 -0.56 -16.57
N SER A 92 16.79 -0.94 -16.16
CA SER A 92 16.00 -1.90 -16.94
C SER A 92 15.43 -1.31 -18.23
N PHE A 93 15.22 0.01 -18.33
CA PHE A 93 14.59 0.63 -19.52
C PHE A 93 15.43 1.73 -20.19
N VAL A 94 16.33 2.40 -19.47
CA VAL A 94 17.17 3.47 -20.05
C VAL A 94 18.22 2.95 -21.05
N PRO A 95 19.00 1.89 -20.75
CA PRO A 95 19.97 1.32 -21.69
C PRO A 95 19.35 0.75 -22.99
N PRO A 96 18.20 0.02 -22.96
CA PRO A 96 17.53 -0.41 -24.20
C PRO A 96 17.16 0.77 -25.11
N ALA A 97 16.59 1.83 -24.54
CA ALA A 97 16.18 3.01 -25.30
C ALA A 97 17.39 3.76 -25.89
N LEU A 98 18.46 3.92 -25.11
CA LEU A 98 19.68 4.62 -25.55
C LEU A 98 20.49 3.83 -26.56
N SER A 99 20.57 2.50 -26.42
CA SER A 99 21.39 1.66 -27.30
C SER A 99 20.73 1.35 -28.64
N ARG A 100 19.38 1.41 -28.71
CA ARG A 100 18.61 1.15 -29.93
C ARG A 100 19.02 1.98 -31.16
N PRO A 101 19.19 3.32 -31.11
CA PRO A 101 19.63 4.10 -32.29
C PRO A 101 21.05 3.75 -32.77
N PHE A 102 21.88 3.15 -31.92
CA PHE A 102 23.24 2.74 -32.26
C PHE A 102 23.34 1.27 -32.70
N GLY A 103 22.21 0.62 -33.00
CA GLY A 103 22.20 -0.78 -33.42
C GLY A 103 22.29 -1.78 -32.26
N GLY A 104 22.11 -1.35 -31.00
CA GLY A 104 22.11 -2.25 -29.84
C GLY A 104 20.97 -3.27 -29.84
N ALA A 105 19.94 -3.07 -30.65
CA ALA A 105 18.84 -4.03 -30.81
C ALA A 105 19.20 -5.21 -31.74
N ASP A 106 20.28 -5.11 -32.52
CA ASP A 106 20.70 -6.13 -33.47
C ASP A 106 21.62 -7.16 -32.78
N PRO A 107 21.22 -8.45 -32.69
CA PRO A 107 22.06 -9.49 -32.10
C PRO A 107 23.38 -9.70 -32.84
N ASP A 108 23.41 -9.46 -34.15
CA ASP A 108 24.57 -9.67 -35.03
C ASP A 108 25.46 -8.43 -35.14
N GLY A 109 25.05 -7.32 -34.50
CA GLY A 109 25.78 -6.07 -34.45
C GLY A 109 26.91 -6.05 -33.41
N ILE A 110 27.04 -4.94 -32.70
CA ILE A 110 28.08 -4.76 -31.70
C ILE A 110 27.72 -5.56 -30.44
N TRP A 111 28.40 -6.71 -30.23
CA TRP A 111 28.06 -7.67 -29.17
C TRP A 111 27.92 -7.05 -27.77
N TRP A 112 28.83 -6.14 -27.39
CA TRP A 112 28.84 -5.54 -26.04
C TRP A 112 27.71 -4.53 -25.89
N LEU A 113 27.34 -3.82 -26.97
CA LEU A 113 26.26 -2.85 -26.97
C LEU A 113 24.90 -3.56 -26.88
N HIS A 114 24.74 -4.69 -27.59
CA HIS A 114 23.56 -5.54 -27.47
C HIS A 114 23.46 -6.20 -26.08
N TRP A 115 24.59 -6.63 -25.52
CA TRP A 115 24.61 -7.19 -24.17
C TRP A 115 24.24 -6.15 -23.10
N LEU A 116 24.91 -5.00 -23.11
CA LEU A 116 24.68 -3.93 -22.13
C LEU A 116 23.30 -3.27 -22.32
N GLY A 117 22.87 -3.12 -23.56
CA GLY A 117 21.62 -2.46 -23.95
C GLY A 117 20.39 -3.34 -23.85
N PHE A 118 20.49 -4.66 -24.06
CA PHE A 118 19.31 -5.54 -24.11
C PHE A 118 19.41 -6.75 -23.19
N LYS A 119 20.51 -7.53 -23.22
CA LYS A 119 20.57 -8.78 -22.41
C LYS A 119 20.63 -8.54 -20.91
N ILE A 120 21.49 -7.63 -20.43
CA ILE A 120 21.59 -7.34 -18.99
C ILE A 120 20.30 -6.70 -18.45
N PRO A 121 19.69 -5.71 -19.15
CA PRO A 121 18.39 -5.17 -18.76
C PRO A 121 17.28 -6.23 -18.64
N GLN A 122 17.23 -7.24 -19.53
CA GLN A 122 16.28 -8.35 -19.41
C GLN A 122 16.41 -9.11 -18.09
N TYR A 123 17.62 -9.35 -17.60
CA TYR A 123 17.80 -9.96 -16.27
C TYR A 123 17.36 -9.03 -15.14
N ALA A 124 17.61 -7.72 -15.26
CA ALA A 124 17.14 -6.72 -14.31
C ALA A 124 15.60 -6.70 -14.23
N GLU A 125 14.90 -6.81 -15.36
CA GLU A 125 13.43 -6.92 -15.41
C GLU A 125 12.91 -8.08 -14.55
N TYR A 126 13.47 -9.27 -14.70
CA TYR A 126 13.08 -10.44 -13.89
C TYR A 126 13.37 -10.24 -12.40
N ILE A 127 14.53 -9.68 -12.07
CA ILE A 127 14.91 -9.37 -10.69
C ILE A 127 13.92 -8.37 -10.07
N LEU A 128 13.48 -7.36 -10.82
CA LEU A 128 12.48 -6.39 -10.36
C LEU A 128 11.13 -7.04 -10.09
N ILE A 129 10.64 -7.89 -11.00
CA ILE A 129 9.36 -8.61 -10.80
C ILE A 129 9.44 -9.52 -9.58
N LEU A 130 10.50 -10.31 -9.45
CA LEU A 130 10.71 -11.19 -8.29
C LEU A 130 10.79 -10.39 -6.99
N SER A 131 11.48 -9.25 -7.00
CA SER A 131 11.56 -8.38 -5.82
C SER A 131 10.19 -7.76 -5.47
N GLY A 132 9.38 -7.37 -6.45
CA GLY A 132 8.02 -6.85 -6.22
C GLY A 132 7.09 -7.91 -5.61
N LEU A 133 7.17 -9.14 -6.11
CA LEU A 133 6.46 -10.30 -5.54
C LEU A 133 6.95 -10.63 -4.13
N TRP A 134 8.26 -10.58 -3.90
CA TRP A 134 8.84 -10.77 -2.56
C TRP A 134 8.36 -9.71 -1.58
N ILE A 135 8.34 -8.42 -1.97
CA ILE A 135 7.83 -7.33 -1.14
C ILE A 135 6.38 -7.60 -0.74
N THR A 136 5.56 -8.03 -1.70
CA THR A 136 4.16 -8.41 -1.48
C THR A 136 4.06 -9.57 -0.47
N ALA A 137 4.85 -10.63 -0.64
CA ALA A 137 4.85 -11.80 0.24
C ALA A 137 5.46 -11.55 1.63
N ALA A 138 6.39 -10.60 1.78
CA ALA A 138 7.01 -10.26 3.05
C ALA A 138 6.12 -9.32 3.90
N HIS A 139 5.41 -8.39 3.25
CA HIS A 139 4.66 -7.33 3.93
C HIS A 139 3.15 -7.56 3.99
N TRP A 140 2.62 -8.65 3.41
CA TRP A 140 1.18 -8.96 3.45
C TRP A 140 0.59 -9.07 4.87
N ARG A 141 1.40 -9.33 5.91
CA ARG A 141 0.95 -9.41 7.30
C ARG A 141 0.80 -8.05 8.00
N ASN A 142 1.27 -6.97 7.37
CA ASN A 142 1.24 -5.63 7.98
C ASN A 142 -0.13 -4.94 7.84
N ASP A 143 -1.06 -5.51 7.06
CA ASP A 143 -2.41 -4.98 6.93
C ASP A 143 -3.35 -5.66 7.93
N LEU A 144 -3.89 -4.86 8.86
CA LEU A 144 -4.65 -5.32 10.04
C LEU A 144 -6.11 -5.69 9.70
N VAL A 145 -6.55 -5.43 8.48
CA VAL A 145 -7.92 -5.73 8.05
C VAL A 145 -7.90 -6.83 6.98
N GLU A 146 -8.33 -8.02 7.38
CA GLU A 146 -8.21 -9.26 6.60
C GLU A 146 -8.88 -9.16 5.21
N GLY A 147 -10.00 -8.44 5.08
CA GLY A 147 -10.66 -8.21 3.79
C GLY A 147 -9.85 -7.34 2.82
N ARG A 148 -9.13 -6.32 3.31
CA ARG A 148 -8.31 -5.41 2.48
C ARG A 148 -7.04 -6.11 2.01
N ARG A 149 -6.44 -6.86 2.93
CA ARG A 149 -5.26 -7.67 2.71
C ARG A 149 -5.44 -8.66 1.57
N GLN A 150 -6.53 -9.43 1.58
CA GLN A 150 -6.80 -10.44 0.56
C GLN A 150 -7.00 -9.82 -0.83
N LEU A 151 -7.76 -8.73 -0.92
CA LEU A 151 -7.97 -8.05 -2.20
C LEU A 151 -6.67 -7.42 -2.74
N ARG A 152 -5.85 -6.78 -1.89
CA ARG A 152 -4.60 -6.13 -2.33
C ARG A 152 -3.58 -7.16 -2.80
N VAL A 153 -3.44 -8.26 -2.07
CA VAL A 153 -2.57 -9.36 -2.48
C VAL A 153 -3.08 -10.01 -3.76
N ALA A 154 -4.38 -10.27 -3.90
CA ALA A 154 -4.94 -10.83 -5.13
C ALA A 154 -4.71 -9.92 -6.35
N LEU A 155 -4.86 -8.60 -6.19
CA LEU A 155 -4.55 -7.63 -7.24
C LEU A 155 -3.06 -7.66 -7.60
N LEU A 156 -2.15 -7.57 -6.64
CA LEU A 156 -0.72 -7.49 -6.93
C LEU A 156 -0.14 -8.81 -7.46
N VAL A 157 -0.65 -9.95 -6.99
CA VAL A 157 -0.24 -11.27 -7.51
C VAL A 157 -0.73 -11.46 -8.94
N SER A 158 -1.99 -11.11 -9.25
CA SER A 158 -2.53 -11.23 -10.62
C SER A 158 -1.81 -10.30 -11.60
N VAL A 159 -1.53 -9.06 -11.18
CA VAL A 159 -0.75 -8.09 -11.97
C VAL A 159 0.69 -8.57 -12.15
N GLY A 160 1.34 -9.07 -11.10
CA GLY A 160 2.72 -9.57 -11.16
C GLY A 160 2.87 -10.81 -12.04
N ALA A 161 1.95 -11.76 -11.95
CA ALA A 161 1.93 -12.94 -12.82
C ALA A 161 1.76 -12.53 -14.29
N THR A 162 0.86 -11.60 -14.57
CA THR A 162 0.65 -11.08 -15.93
C THR A 162 1.88 -10.33 -16.45
N SER A 163 2.49 -9.48 -15.62
CA SER A 163 3.74 -8.78 -15.95
C SER A 163 4.86 -9.75 -16.27
N LEU A 164 5.00 -10.84 -15.51
CA LEU A 164 5.98 -11.90 -15.77
C LEU A 164 5.72 -12.59 -17.11
N CYS A 165 4.47 -12.99 -17.38
CA CYS A 165 4.10 -13.62 -18.65
C CYS A 165 4.38 -12.72 -19.86
N VAL A 166 4.06 -11.42 -19.75
CA VAL A 166 4.38 -10.43 -20.79
C VAL A 166 5.89 -10.33 -21.01
N THR A 167 6.66 -10.18 -19.93
CA THR A 167 8.13 -10.04 -19.99
C THR A 167 8.79 -11.28 -20.61
N VAL A 168 8.41 -12.48 -20.18
CA VAL A 168 8.91 -13.75 -20.75
C VAL A 168 8.56 -13.85 -22.24
N SER A 169 7.34 -13.49 -22.62
CA SER A 169 6.91 -13.52 -24.02
C SER A 169 7.71 -12.58 -24.91
N LEU A 170 8.06 -11.39 -24.41
CA LEU A 170 8.87 -10.41 -25.12
C LEU A 170 10.33 -10.86 -25.26
N ASN A 171 10.92 -11.35 -24.18
CA ASN A 171 12.35 -11.67 -24.13
C ASN A 171 12.71 -12.96 -24.90
N HIS A 172 11.81 -13.94 -24.95
CA HIS A 172 12.03 -15.20 -25.67
C HIS A 172 11.44 -15.21 -27.08
N GLY A 173 10.72 -14.16 -27.50
CA GLY A 173 10.15 -14.08 -28.85
C GLY A 173 9.12 -15.18 -29.16
N LEU A 174 8.49 -15.77 -28.14
CA LEU A 174 7.57 -16.89 -28.30
C LEU A 174 6.32 -16.49 -29.11
N ASP A 175 5.83 -17.40 -29.96
CA ASP A 175 4.56 -17.26 -30.71
C ASP A 175 3.31 -17.22 -29.80
N THR A 176 3.49 -17.33 -28.48
CA THR A 176 2.44 -17.32 -27.45
C THR A 176 1.83 -15.94 -27.21
N ARG A 177 2.24 -14.90 -27.94
CA ARG A 177 1.72 -13.53 -27.77
C ARG A 177 0.19 -13.47 -27.74
N GLN A 178 -0.53 -14.40 -28.39
CA GLN A 178 -2.00 -14.41 -28.44
C GLN A 178 -2.62 -14.86 -27.12
N LEU A 179 -2.07 -15.93 -26.57
CA LEU A 179 -2.42 -16.41 -25.24
C LEU A 179 -2.13 -15.32 -24.19
N VAL A 180 -0.99 -14.64 -24.32
CA VAL A 180 -0.60 -13.54 -23.41
C VAL A 180 -1.57 -12.37 -23.51
N ALA A 181 -2.03 -11.98 -24.71
CA ALA A 181 -3.04 -10.92 -24.85
C ALA A 181 -4.39 -11.30 -24.20
N GLY A 182 -4.78 -12.58 -24.26
CA GLY A 182 -5.93 -13.12 -23.53
C GLY A 182 -5.73 -13.08 -22.01
N MET A 183 -4.57 -13.50 -21.52
CA MET A 183 -4.21 -13.44 -20.10
C MET A 183 -4.25 -12.01 -19.57
N VAL A 184 -3.73 -11.03 -20.32
CA VAL A 184 -3.82 -9.61 -19.98
C VAL A 184 -5.28 -9.16 -19.88
N GLY A 185 -6.14 -9.57 -20.81
CA GLY A 185 -7.58 -9.26 -20.76
C GLY A 185 -8.26 -9.83 -19.51
N VAL A 186 -8.04 -11.11 -19.22
CA VAL A 186 -8.60 -11.79 -18.03
C VAL A 186 -8.08 -11.16 -16.74
N ALA A 187 -6.78 -10.89 -16.65
CA ALA A 187 -6.19 -10.23 -15.49
C ALA A 187 -6.74 -8.81 -15.31
N THR A 188 -6.93 -8.06 -16.40
CA THR A 188 -7.50 -6.71 -16.35
C THR A 188 -8.97 -6.74 -15.90
N LEU A 189 -9.76 -7.71 -16.36
CA LEU A 189 -11.12 -7.92 -15.86
C LEU A 189 -11.13 -8.26 -14.37
N LEU A 190 -10.25 -9.15 -13.93
CA LEU A 190 -10.11 -9.52 -12.54
C LEU A 190 -9.72 -8.29 -11.69
N VAL A 191 -8.75 -7.50 -12.14
CA VAL A 191 -8.36 -6.24 -11.50
C VAL A 191 -9.53 -5.26 -11.45
N GLY A 192 -10.26 -5.07 -12.55
CA GLY A 192 -11.45 -4.22 -12.59
C GLY A 192 -12.54 -4.68 -11.62
N PHE A 193 -12.80 -5.98 -11.58
CA PHE A 193 -13.74 -6.59 -10.63
C PHE A 193 -13.29 -6.41 -9.17
N LEU A 194 -12.00 -6.61 -8.88
CA LEU A 194 -11.43 -6.39 -7.56
C LEU A 194 -11.46 -4.92 -7.13
N LEU A 195 -11.25 -3.99 -8.07
CA LEU A 195 -11.35 -2.55 -7.82
C LEU A 195 -12.79 -2.14 -7.54
N LEU A 196 -13.77 -2.66 -8.29
CA LEU A 196 -15.20 -2.41 -8.08
C LEU A 196 -15.69 -3.02 -6.76
N ARG A 197 -15.26 -4.23 -6.41
CA ARG A 197 -15.53 -4.79 -5.07
C ARG A 197 -14.82 -4.04 -3.95
N GLY A 198 -13.69 -3.41 -4.25
CA GLY A 198 -12.92 -2.59 -3.33
C GLY A 198 -13.44 -1.15 -3.14
N GLN A 199 -14.49 -0.74 -3.87
CA GLN A 199 -15.09 0.61 -3.81
C GLN A 199 -15.85 0.91 -2.50
N GLU A 200 -15.88 0.00 -1.53
CA GLU A 200 -16.11 0.37 -0.12
C GLU A 200 -14.90 1.12 0.51
N GLY A 201 -14.10 1.85 -0.29
CA GLY A 201 -13.02 2.74 0.19
C GLY A 201 -11.77 2.03 0.72
N VAL A 202 -11.52 0.78 0.32
CA VAL A 202 -10.71 -0.14 1.12
C VAL A 202 -9.35 -0.49 0.48
N LEU A 203 -9.26 -0.56 -0.84
CA LEU A 203 -8.12 -1.24 -1.48
C LEU A 203 -6.85 -0.37 -1.61
N LEU A 204 -7.05 0.92 -1.91
CA LEU A 204 -5.99 1.87 -2.28
C LEU A 204 -6.02 3.16 -1.48
N ASP A 205 -6.75 3.24 -0.36
CA ASP A 205 -6.65 4.37 0.56
C ASP A 205 -5.31 4.32 1.34
N LEU A 206 -4.23 4.59 0.63
CA LEU A 206 -3.02 5.13 1.21
C LEU A 206 -3.34 6.56 1.54
N GLN A 207 -3.98 6.73 2.70
CA GLN A 207 -3.89 7.88 3.59
C GLN A 207 -3.51 9.13 2.82
N LYS A 208 -4.53 9.89 2.38
CA LYS A 208 -4.40 11.32 2.08
C LYS A 208 -3.37 11.89 3.05
N THR A 209 -2.14 12.12 2.56
CA THR A 209 -1.24 13.06 3.19
C THR A 209 -1.94 14.38 2.97
N THR A 210 -2.76 14.79 3.92
CA THR A 210 -3.22 16.17 3.98
C THR A 210 -1.94 17.02 4.02
N PRO A 211 -1.68 17.87 3.00
CA PRO A 211 -0.71 18.93 3.18
C PRO A 211 -1.27 19.82 4.29
N ALA A 212 -0.46 20.14 5.28
CA ALA A 212 -0.78 21.20 6.22
C ALA A 212 -1.14 22.47 5.41
N SER A 213 -2.41 22.88 5.47
CA SER A 213 -2.83 24.22 5.09
C SER A 213 -4.02 24.61 5.96
N ASN A 214 -3.70 25.52 6.87
CA ASN A 214 -4.55 26.36 7.71
C ASN A 214 -5.87 26.76 7.03
N ASP A 215 -6.99 26.38 7.64
CA ASP A 215 -8.16 27.26 7.83
C ASP A 215 -9.05 26.70 8.96
N PRO A 216 -9.59 27.52 9.88
CA PRO A 216 -10.27 27.04 11.08
C PRO A 216 -11.79 27.17 10.97
N ASP A 217 -12.46 26.48 10.04
CA ASP A 217 -13.92 26.24 10.16
C ASP A 217 -14.42 25.20 9.14
N THR A 218 -14.27 23.90 9.43
CA THR A 218 -15.17 22.87 8.87
C THR A 218 -15.08 21.61 9.71
N GLY A 219 -16.18 21.27 10.40
CA GLY A 219 -16.30 20.01 11.15
C GLY A 219 -16.13 18.77 10.25
N PRO A 220 -15.73 17.62 10.80
CA PRO A 220 -15.45 16.44 10.01
C PRO A 220 -16.76 15.80 9.49
N ASP A 221 -16.91 15.79 8.15
CA ASP A 221 -17.93 15.08 7.38
C ASP A 221 -17.84 13.54 7.50
N PRO A 222 -18.93 12.80 7.19
CA PRO A 222 -19.34 11.57 7.87
C PRO A 222 -18.68 10.29 7.34
N LEU A 223 -18.51 9.31 8.26
CA LEU A 223 -18.14 7.93 7.96
C LEU A 223 -19.15 7.24 7.00
N PRO A 224 -18.69 6.35 6.09
CA PRO A 224 -19.58 5.65 5.16
C PRO A 224 -20.48 4.65 5.92
N ALA A 225 -21.78 4.88 5.79
CA ALA A 225 -22.84 4.02 6.29
C ALA A 225 -22.98 2.76 5.41
N SER A 226 -22.50 1.61 5.88
CA SER A 226 -23.02 0.29 5.46
C SER A 226 -22.56 -0.87 6.36
N ILE A 227 -22.68 -0.73 7.69
CA ILE A 227 -23.09 -1.82 8.60
C ILE A 227 -23.88 -1.15 9.73
N GLN A 228 -25.06 -0.60 9.42
CA GLN A 228 -26.05 -0.37 10.47
C GLN A 228 -26.68 -1.73 10.77
N THR A 229 -26.09 -2.45 11.72
CA THR A 229 -26.91 -3.35 12.52
C THR A 229 -27.83 -2.43 13.32
N GLU A 230 -29.12 -2.72 13.37
CA GLU A 230 -30.11 -2.04 14.21
C GLU A 230 -29.62 -2.03 15.67
N GLN A 231 -28.79 -1.05 16.04
CA GLN A 231 -28.43 -0.75 17.41
C GLN A 231 -29.20 0.51 17.77
N THR A 232 -30.05 0.41 18.78
CA THR A 232 -30.68 1.58 19.36
C THR A 232 -29.60 2.52 19.90
N GLU A 233 -29.84 3.83 19.81
CA GLU A 233 -28.92 4.86 20.33
C GLU A 233 -28.55 4.58 21.80
N ASP A 234 -29.51 4.08 22.58
CA ASP A 234 -29.34 3.66 23.98
C ASP A 234 -28.29 2.55 24.16
N GLU A 235 -28.29 1.51 23.32
CA GLU A 235 -27.29 0.43 23.40
C GLU A 235 -25.87 0.94 23.09
N THR A 236 -25.76 1.86 22.12
CA THR A 236 -24.48 2.46 21.73
C THR A 236 -23.90 3.30 22.87
N HIS A 237 -24.74 4.10 23.54
CA HIS A 237 -24.35 4.87 24.71
C HIS A 237 -23.93 4.00 25.90
N GLU A 238 -24.59 2.85 26.10
CA GLU A 238 -24.23 1.91 27.17
C GLU A 238 -22.86 1.27 26.93
N ILE A 239 -22.62 0.76 25.71
CA ILE A 239 -21.32 0.16 25.35
C ILE A 239 -20.20 1.19 25.46
N ALA A 240 -20.45 2.44 25.04
CA ALA A 240 -19.49 3.53 25.16
C ALA A 240 -19.16 3.86 26.62
N ARG A 241 -20.17 3.88 27.52
CA ARG A 241 -19.95 4.05 28.96
C ARG A 241 -19.12 2.91 29.55
N GLN A 242 -19.47 1.67 29.23
CA GLN A 242 -18.74 0.49 29.68
C GLN A 242 -17.28 0.52 29.22
N LEU A 243 -17.03 0.87 27.95
CA LEU A 243 -15.67 0.99 27.41
C LEU A 243 -14.89 2.10 28.11
N ARG A 244 -15.52 3.25 28.38
CA ARG A 244 -14.89 4.37 29.07
C ARG A 244 -14.52 4.00 30.51
N SER A 245 -15.43 3.38 31.27
CA SER A 245 -15.15 2.95 32.65
C SER A 245 -14.01 1.92 32.68
N LEU A 246 -14.07 0.89 31.83
CA LEU A 246 -13.04 -0.14 31.76
C LEU A 246 -11.65 0.43 31.42
N MET A 247 -11.59 1.43 30.53
CA MET A 247 -10.32 2.00 30.11
C MET A 247 -9.82 3.06 31.09
N ASN A 248 -10.67 3.98 31.54
CA ASN A 248 -10.24 5.11 32.38
C ASN A 248 -10.14 4.74 33.87
N GLU A 249 -11.08 3.96 34.39
CA GLU A 249 -11.19 3.68 35.83
C GLU A 249 -10.41 2.41 36.20
N GLU A 250 -10.55 1.33 35.42
CA GLU A 250 -9.79 0.09 35.65
C GLU A 250 -8.38 0.13 35.04
N HIS A 251 -8.00 1.21 34.35
CA HIS A 251 -6.73 1.34 33.64
C HIS A 251 -6.39 0.15 32.74
N PHE A 252 -7.41 -0.47 32.10
CA PHE A 252 -7.23 -1.72 31.36
C PHE A 252 -6.23 -1.60 30.20
N TYR A 253 -6.00 -0.37 29.71
CA TYR A 253 -4.95 -0.06 28.74
C TYR A 253 -3.54 -0.44 29.20
N ARG A 254 -3.25 -0.54 30.51
CA ARG A 254 -1.94 -0.96 31.03
C ARG A 254 -1.65 -2.45 30.83
N THR A 255 -2.67 -3.24 30.49
CA THR A 255 -2.55 -4.69 30.29
C THR A 255 -1.47 -5.04 29.26
N GLU A 256 -0.56 -5.94 29.62
CA GLU A 256 0.47 -6.40 28.70
C GLU A 256 -0.15 -7.18 27.52
N LYS A 257 0.34 -6.89 26.30
CA LYS A 257 -0.17 -7.47 25.06
C LYS A 257 -1.69 -7.32 24.96
N LEU A 258 -2.22 -6.15 25.31
CA LEU A 258 -3.62 -5.85 25.12
C LEU A 258 -3.95 -5.89 23.63
N THR A 259 -5.01 -6.63 23.29
CA THR A 259 -5.52 -6.74 21.92
C THR A 259 -7.01 -6.41 21.92
N LEU A 260 -7.55 -6.03 20.76
CA LEU A 260 -8.98 -5.81 20.61
C LEU A 260 -9.79 -7.04 21.05
N LYS A 261 -9.32 -8.25 20.74
CA LYS A 261 -9.92 -9.51 21.21
C LYS A 261 -10.00 -9.61 22.72
N LYS A 262 -8.92 -9.26 23.44
CA LYS A 262 -8.91 -9.26 24.92
C LYS A 262 -9.89 -8.25 25.48
N LEU A 263 -9.94 -7.05 24.90
CA LEU A 263 -10.88 -6.00 25.30
C LEU A 263 -12.33 -6.44 25.06
N ALA A 264 -12.62 -6.98 23.87
CA ALA A 264 -13.95 -7.45 23.50
C ALA A 264 -14.41 -8.61 24.41
N ASN A 265 -13.52 -9.56 24.70
CA ASN A 265 -13.79 -10.63 25.66
C ASN A 265 -14.06 -10.08 27.07
N ARG A 266 -13.33 -9.04 27.52
CA ARG A 266 -13.53 -8.42 28.83
C ARG A 266 -14.87 -7.70 28.93
N MET A 267 -15.34 -7.13 27.82
CA MET A 267 -16.66 -6.49 27.71
C MET A 267 -17.80 -7.48 27.42
N SER A 268 -17.50 -8.76 27.18
CA SER A 268 -18.47 -9.76 26.69
C SER A 268 -19.16 -9.37 25.38
N LEU A 269 -18.43 -8.70 24.48
CA LEU A 269 -18.93 -8.21 23.19
C LEU A 269 -18.15 -8.78 22.01
N PRO A 270 -18.75 -8.85 20.81
CA PRO A 270 -18.02 -9.11 19.58
C PRO A 270 -17.03 -7.99 19.24
N GLU A 271 -15.85 -8.33 18.69
CA GLU A 271 -14.80 -7.36 18.33
C GLU A 271 -15.28 -6.23 17.40
N TYR A 272 -16.20 -6.53 16.47
CA TYR A 272 -16.71 -5.53 15.53
C TYR A 272 -17.50 -4.42 16.24
N ARG A 273 -18.24 -4.73 17.32
CA ARG A 273 -19.01 -3.73 18.08
C ARG A 273 -18.08 -2.78 18.83
N VAL A 274 -17.07 -3.34 19.51
CA VAL A 274 -16.06 -2.53 20.22
C VAL A 274 -15.31 -1.62 19.24
N ARG A 275 -14.95 -2.12 18.06
CA ARG A 275 -14.32 -1.31 17.01
C ARG A 275 -15.25 -0.20 16.51
N ALA A 276 -16.53 -0.48 16.30
CA ALA A 276 -17.51 0.52 15.87
C ALA A 276 -17.61 1.68 16.86
N ILE A 277 -17.63 1.39 18.16
CA ILE A 277 -17.66 2.41 19.22
C ILE A 277 -16.35 3.21 19.28
N ILE A 278 -15.19 2.57 19.19
CA ILE A 278 -13.89 3.26 19.18
C ILE A 278 -13.79 4.25 18.00
N ASN A 279 -14.25 3.82 16.83
CA ASN A 279 -14.14 4.63 15.62
C ASN A 279 -15.25 5.69 15.51
N GLY A 280 -16.49 5.33 15.83
CA GLY A 280 -17.67 6.18 15.66
C GLY A 280 -17.93 7.10 16.85
N THR A 281 -17.79 6.61 18.08
CA THR A 281 -18.10 7.39 19.29
C THR A 281 -16.88 8.09 19.87
N PHE A 282 -15.74 7.40 19.92
CA PHE A 282 -14.49 7.97 20.46
C PHE A 282 -13.59 8.60 19.39
N ASN A 283 -13.98 8.51 18.12
CA ASN A 283 -13.30 9.15 16.99
C ASN A 283 -11.83 8.75 16.79
N TYR A 284 -11.42 7.58 17.28
CA TYR A 284 -10.07 7.05 17.06
C TYR A 284 -10.01 6.27 15.74
N ARG A 285 -8.92 6.42 15.00
CA ARG A 285 -8.73 5.73 13.71
C ARG A 285 -8.65 4.21 13.86
N ASN A 286 -8.02 3.73 14.93
CA ASN A 286 -7.91 2.31 15.23
C ASN A 286 -7.69 2.05 16.73
N PHE A 287 -7.83 0.78 17.13
CA PHE A 287 -7.66 0.32 18.51
C PHE A 287 -6.29 0.63 19.12
N ASN A 288 -5.20 0.49 18.34
CA ASN A 288 -3.85 0.75 18.85
C ASN A 288 -3.65 2.24 19.10
N ASP A 289 -4.19 3.11 18.24
CA ASP A 289 -4.14 4.56 18.42
C ASP A 289 -4.86 4.95 19.71
N TYR A 290 -6.04 4.39 19.96
CA TYR A 290 -6.79 4.59 21.20
C TYR A 290 -5.98 4.20 22.44
N VAL A 291 -5.39 2.99 22.45
CA VAL A 291 -4.59 2.51 23.59
C VAL A 291 -3.31 3.34 23.77
N ASN A 292 -2.64 3.69 22.67
CA ASN A 292 -1.41 4.49 22.74
C ASN A 292 -1.69 5.90 23.26
N GLN A 293 -2.77 6.53 22.83
CA GLN A 293 -3.16 7.86 23.31
C GLN A 293 -3.27 7.86 24.84
N MET A 294 -4.06 6.93 25.39
CA MET A 294 -4.24 6.81 26.84
C MET A 294 -2.94 6.51 27.59
N ARG A 295 -2.11 5.61 27.05
CA ARG A 295 -0.81 5.29 27.66
C ARG A 295 0.14 6.48 27.68
N ILE A 296 0.21 7.24 26.58
CA ILE A 296 1.10 8.39 26.47
C ILE A 296 0.58 9.57 27.30
N GLU A 297 -0.74 9.77 27.40
CA GLU A 297 -1.33 10.75 28.33
C GLU A 297 -0.89 10.45 29.77
N GLU A 298 -1.04 9.21 30.25
CA GLU A 298 -0.54 8.83 31.57
C GLU A 298 0.98 9.00 31.69
N ALA A 299 1.74 8.64 30.65
CA ALA A 299 3.18 8.83 30.66
C ALA A 299 3.56 10.30 30.82
N CYS A 300 2.87 11.21 30.14
CA CYS A 300 3.11 12.65 30.25
C CYS A 300 2.90 13.12 31.69
N ASP A 301 1.82 12.70 32.33
CA ASP A 301 1.52 13.05 33.72
C ASP A 301 2.57 12.51 34.68
N ARG A 302 2.96 11.23 34.53
CA ARG A 302 4.00 10.61 35.38
C ARG A 302 5.37 11.21 35.15
N LEU A 303 5.72 11.61 33.92
CA LEU A 303 7.01 12.25 33.64
C LEU A 303 7.18 13.59 34.36
N VAL A 304 6.08 14.31 34.61
CA VAL A 304 6.08 15.61 35.33
C VAL A 304 6.02 15.38 36.84
N ASN A 305 5.14 14.50 37.30
CA ASN A 305 4.87 14.31 38.72
C ASN A 305 5.86 13.35 39.42
N GLU A 306 6.55 12.50 38.66
CA GLU A 306 7.53 11.53 39.17
C GLU A 306 8.92 11.75 38.53
N PRO A 307 9.62 12.87 38.84
CA PRO A 307 10.88 13.21 38.18
C PRO A 307 12.00 12.18 38.42
N ASP A 308 11.97 11.51 39.57
CA ASP A 308 12.96 10.50 39.98
C ASP A 308 12.69 9.11 39.39
N THR A 309 11.48 8.83 38.90
CA THR A 309 11.16 7.52 38.32
C THR A 309 11.87 7.38 36.97
N PRO A 310 12.63 6.28 36.74
CA PRO A 310 13.23 6.03 35.44
C PRO A 310 12.18 5.93 34.33
N ILE A 311 12.43 6.58 33.19
CA ILE A 311 11.53 6.57 32.02
C ILE A 311 11.20 5.13 31.57
N GLN A 312 12.17 4.22 31.68
CA GLN A 312 11.97 2.81 31.38
C GLN A 312 10.93 2.15 32.29
N ASN A 313 10.90 2.49 33.57
CA ASN A 313 9.92 1.94 34.51
C ASN A 313 8.52 2.46 34.18
N ILE A 314 8.39 3.78 33.93
CA ILE A 314 7.12 4.38 33.48
C ILE A 314 6.60 3.67 32.22
N ALA A 315 7.48 3.44 31.24
CA ALA A 315 7.11 2.75 30.00
C ALA A 315 6.61 1.31 30.24
N LEU A 316 7.25 0.57 31.14
CA LEU A 316 6.85 -0.80 31.49
C LEU A 316 5.51 -0.81 32.23
N ASP A 317 5.33 0.08 33.20
CA ASP A 317 4.12 0.17 34.03
C ASP A 317 2.86 0.51 33.23
N ILE A 318 2.99 1.36 32.20
CA ILE A 318 1.87 1.72 31.32
C ILE A 318 1.65 0.68 30.19
N GLY A 319 2.35 -0.46 30.23
CA GLY A 319 2.08 -1.62 29.38
C GLY A 319 2.88 -1.69 28.07
N TYR A 320 3.99 -0.96 27.93
CA TYR A 320 4.96 -1.21 26.83
C TYR A 320 5.93 -2.32 27.21
N ARG A 321 6.27 -3.19 26.25
CA ARG A 321 7.23 -4.28 26.45
C ARG A 321 8.69 -3.82 26.31
N THR A 322 8.93 -2.80 25.49
CA THR A 322 10.27 -2.30 25.20
C THR A 322 10.28 -0.79 25.16
N LEU A 323 11.37 -0.19 25.65
CA LEU A 323 11.58 1.25 25.66
C LEU A 323 11.56 1.85 24.24
N SER A 324 12.07 1.11 23.24
CA SER A 324 12.05 1.54 21.84
C SER A 324 10.63 1.75 21.30
N SER A 325 9.69 0.87 21.67
CA SER A 325 8.29 0.99 21.22
C SER A 325 7.61 2.19 21.88
N PHE A 326 7.87 2.39 23.18
CA PHE A 326 7.42 3.55 23.93
C PHE A 326 7.96 4.86 23.34
N ASN A 327 9.28 4.98 23.17
CA ASN A 327 9.91 6.20 22.65
C ASN A 327 9.36 6.61 21.28
N ARG A 328 9.09 5.63 20.41
CA ARG A 328 8.47 5.89 19.11
C ARG A 328 7.06 6.44 19.26
N ALA A 329 6.20 5.78 20.05
CA ALA A 329 4.82 6.22 20.25
C ALA A 329 4.76 7.60 20.94
N PHE A 330 5.60 7.81 21.96
CA PHE A 330 5.70 9.08 22.68
C PHE A 330 6.10 10.21 21.73
N LYS A 331 7.14 10.03 20.91
CA LYS A 331 7.56 11.05 19.94
C LYS A 331 6.54 11.30 18.83
N GLU A 332 5.82 10.27 18.41
CA GLU A 332 4.78 10.40 17.40
C GLU A 332 3.60 11.25 17.90
N LEU A 333 3.20 11.07 19.17
CA LEU A 333 2.07 11.79 19.78
C LEU A 333 2.44 13.16 20.35
N THR A 334 3.64 13.32 20.92
CA THR A 334 4.05 14.56 21.61
C THR A 334 5.01 15.43 20.80
N GLN A 335 5.53 14.91 19.67
CA GLN A 335 6.61 15.53 18.87
C GLN A 335 7.95 15.73 19.60
N GLN A 336 8.08 15.21 20.83
CA GLN A 336 9.29 15.30 21.65
C GLN A 336 9.70 13.91 22.15
N THR A 337 10.95 13.74 22.53
CA THR A 337 11.36 12.53 23.27
C THR A 337 10.89 12.61 24.73
N PRO A 338 10.69 11.48 25.42
CA PRO A 338 10.31 11.48 26.85
C PRO A 338 11.29 12.27 27.73
N THR A 339 12.59 12.23 27.39
CA THR A 339 13.63 12.98 28.10
C THR A 339 13.51 14.48 27.88
N GLU A 340 13.33 14.92 26.63
CA GLU A 340 13.10 16.34 26.30
C GLU A 340 11.81 16.85 26.95
N TYR A 341 10.74 16.05 26.91
CA TYR A 341 9.47 16.40 27.53
C TYR A 341 9.62 16.62 29.04
N ARG A 342 10.28 15.70 29.74
CA ARG A 342 10.58 15.84 31.17
C ARG A 342 11.39 17.10 31.46
N GLN A 343 12.47 17.33 30.71
CA GLN A 343 13.33 18.51 30.91
C GLN A 343 12.61 19.84 30.62
N SER A 344 11.68 19.87 29.68
CA SER A 344 10.93 21.08 29.33
C SER A 344 9.87 21.49 30.37
N ARG A 345 9.51 20.57 31.28
CA ARG A 345 8.45 20.73 32.28
C ARG A 345 8.97 20.72 33.72
N GLN A 346 10.29 20.58 33.90
CA GLN A 346 11.03 20.86 35.12
C GLN A 346 11.52 22.29 35.09
#